data_AF-K8XYQ6-F1
#
_entry.id   AF-K8XYQ6-F1
#
_cell.length_a   1.000
_cell.length_b   1.000
_cell.length_c   1.000
_cell.angle_alpha   90.00
_cell.angle_beta   90.00
_cell.angle_gamma   90.00
#
_symmetry.space_group_name_H-M   'P 1'
#
loop_
_entity.id
_entity.type
_entity.pdbx_description
1 polymer ?
#
loop_
_entity_poly.entity_id
_entity_poly.type
_entity_poly.pdbx_seq_one_letter_code
_entity_poly.pdbx_strand_id
1 'polypeptide(L)'
;MTTALRGQIYWFDMGHGEKPWVVVSNNLRNRNLHTVLAARITTTPKPGIPTAVPLGPNDPLVGSILADDIVQLFDDELEASRSGGALSPSTIVELNKALAIALALP
;
A
#
# COMPACT_ATOMS: atom_id res chain seq x y z
N MET A 1 18.40 -3.78 3.39
CA MET A 1 17.44 -3.15 4.33
C MET A 1 16.71 -2.08 3.56
N THR A 2 15.39 -1.96 3.73
CA THR A 2 14.60 -1.09 2.85
C THR A 2 14.72 0.38 3.28
N THR A 3 14.75 1.31 2.31
CA THR A 3 14.56 2.75 2.56
C THR A 3 13.08 3.17 2.48
N ALA A 4 12.21 2.22 2.15
CA ALA A 4 10.79 2.43 1.94
C ALA A 4 10.06 2.80 3.26
N LEU A 5 9.22 3.82 3.17
CA LEU A 5 8.45 4.37 4.27
C LEU A 5 6.97 4.07 4.10
N ARG A 6 6.28 3.93 5.24
CA ARG A 6 4.83 3.76 5.28
C ARG A 6 4.12 4.87 4.49
N GLY A 7 3.19 4.47 3.64
CA GLY A 7 2.45 5.36 2.75
C GLY A 7 3.11 5.61 1.40
N GLN A 8 4.36 5.21 1.17
CA GLN A 8 4.95 5.26 -0.17
C GLN A 8 4.37 4.19 -1.09
N ILE A 9 4.23 4.53 -2.37
CA ILE A 9 3.68 3.66 -3.40
C ILE A 9 4.80 3.23 -4.33
N TYR A 10 4.83 1.94 -4.66
CA TYR A 10 5.74 1.34 -5.62
C TYR A 10 4.95 0.58 -6.69
N TRP A 11 5.37 0.71 -7.94
CA TRP A 11 4.85 -0.07 -9.05
C TRP A 11 5.68 -1.34 -9.19
N PHE A 12 5.05 -2.48 -8.98
CA PHE A 12 5.71 -3.79 -8.95
C PHE A 12 4.88 -4.84 -9.67
N ASP A 13 5.55 -5.72 -10.42
CA ASP A 13 4.94 -6.84 -11.13
C ASP A 13 5.21 -8.16 -10.40
N MET A 14 4.13 -8.81 -9.93
CA MET A 14 4.17 -10.13 -9.30
C MET A 14 4.00 -11.28 -10.32
N GLY A 15 4.33 -11.07 -11.59
CA GLY A 15 4.17 -12.04 -12.68
C GLY A 15 2.82 -11.99 -13.39
N HIS A 16 2.00 -10.97 -13.10
CA HIS A 16 0.65 -10.79 -13.66
C HIS A 16 0.39 -9.35 -14.11
N GLY A 17 1.46 -8.63 -14.46
CA GLY A 17 1.45 -7.24 -14.87
C GLY A 17 1.68 -6.29 -13.70
N GLU A 18 2.39 -5.21 -13.99
CA GLU A 18 2.73 -4.15 -13.03
C GLU A 18 1.47 -3.58 -12.35
N LYS A 19 1.48 -3.53 -11.02
CA LYS A 19 0.44 -2.92 -10.19
C LYS A 19 1.04 -1.98 -9.15
N PRO A 20 0.30 -0.93 -8.72
CA PRO A 20 0.72 -0.08 -7.62
C PRO A 20 0.44 -0.75 -6.27
N TRP A 21 1.42 -0.65 -5.36
CA TRP A 21 1.40 -1.19 -4.00
C TRP A 21 1.80 -0.12 -3.01
N VAL A 22 1.00 0.08 -1.96
CA VAL A 22 1.33 1.04 -0.89
C VAL A 22 1.92 0.33 0.32
N VAL A 23 3.03 0.83 0.84
CA VAL A 23 3.67 0.30 2.05
C VAL A 23 2.81 0.56 3.28
N VAL A 24 2.44 -0.50 3.99
CA VAL A 24 1.60 -0.44 5.21
C VAL A 24 2.35 -0.76 6.50
N SER A 25 3.50 -1.44 6.41
CA SER A 25 4.34 -1.76 7.56
C SER A 25 4.95 -0.50 8.20
N ASN A 26 5.22 -0.59 9.51
CA ASN A 26 5.82 0.52 10.25
C ASN A 26 7.29 0.77 9.83
N ASN A 27 7.73 2.03 9.95
CA ASN A 27 9.06 2.45 9.48
C ASN A 27 10.22 1.83 10.28
N LEU A 28 9.99 1.35 11.52
CA LEU A 28 11.04 0.68 12.27
C LEU A 28 11.32 -0.70 11.67
N ARG A 29 10.28 -1.48 11.35
CA ARG A 29 10.38 -2.75 10.62
C ARG A 29 11.09 -2.56 9.28
N ASN A 30 10.64 -1.59 8.49
CA ASN A 30 11.15 -1.37 7.13
C ASN A 30 12.66 -1.09 7.11
N ARG A 31 13.16 -0.35 8.12
CA ARG A 31 14.60 -0.04 8.27
C ARG A 31 15.44 -1.22 8.75
N ASN A 32 14.85 -2.20 9.44
CA ASN A 32 15.59 -3.31 10.04
C ASN A 32 15.44 -4.63 9.28
N LEU A 33 14.50 -4.71 8.33
CA LEU A 33 14.29 -5.90 7.50
C LEU A 33 14.57 -5.60 6.02
N HIS A 34 14.79 -6.66 5.25
CA HIS A 34 14.90 -6.62 3.79
C HIS A 34 13.54 -6.68 3.09
N THR A 35 12.45 -6.41 3.82
CA THR A 35 11.09 -6.49 3.28
C THR A 35 10.16 -5.46 3.87
N VAL A 36 9.11 -5.12 3.11
CA VAL A 36 7.95 -4.33 3.56
C VAL A 36 6.68 -5.17 3.47
N LEU A 37 5.63 -4.75 4.18
CA LEU A 37 4.26 -5.20 3.89
C LEU A 37 3.61 -4.12 3.06
N ALA A 38 2.93 -4.50 1.99
CA ALA A 38 2.27 -3.57 1.08
C ALA A 38 0.85 -4.04 0.72
N ALA A 39 -0.06 -3.09 0.52
CA ALA A 39 -1.44 -3.32 0.12
C ALA A 39 -1.65 -2.91 -1.35
N ARG A 40 -2.45 -3.67 -2.10
CA ARG A 40 -2.70 -3.40 -3.52
C ARG A 40 -3.50 -2.12 -3.73
N ILE A 41 -3.18 -1.35 -4.76
CA ILE A 41 -4.05 -0.31 -5.32
C ILE A 41 -4.67 -0.82 -6.62
N THR A 42 -5.99 -0.62 -6.78
CA THR A 42 -6.74 -1.02 -7.98
C THR A 42 -7.62 0.12 -8.49
N THR A 43 -7.86 0.13 -9.80
CA THR A 43 -8.85 1.01 -10.44
C THR A 43 -10.23 0.36 -10.55
N THR A 44 -10.35 -0.94 -10.26
CA THR A 44 -11.64 -1.63 -10.25
C THR A 44 -12.54 -1.04 -9.16
N PRO A 45 -13.77 -0.59 -9.49
CA PRO A 45 -14.70 -0.08 -8.49
C PRO A 45 -15.02 -1.11 -7.41
N LYS A 46 -15.00 -0.68 -6.14
CA LYS A 46 -15.35 -1.49 -4.96
C LYS A 46 -16.37 -0.78 -4.06
N PRO A 47 -17.56 -0.41 -4.58
CA PRO A 47 -18.55 0.32 -3.79
C PRO A 47 -19.02 -0.50 -2.59
N GLY A 48 -19.06 0.14 -1.41
CA GLY A 48 -19.59 -0.47 -0.19
C GLY A 48 -18.70 -1.51 0.50
N ILE A 49 -17.46 -1.72 0.04
CA ILE A 49 -16.51 -2.62 0.67
C ILE A 49 -15.70 -1.86 1.75
N PRO A 50 -15.84 -2.19 3.06
CA PRO A 50 -15.19 -1.42 4.12
C PRO A 50 -13.66 -1.49 4.13
N THR A 51 -13.08 -2.52 3.51
CA THR A 51 -11.63 -2.71 3.36
C THR A 51 -11.07 -2.06 2.09
N ALA A 52 -11.92 -1.47 1.24
CA ALA A 52 -11.50 -0.72 0.06
C ALA A 52 -11.53 0.78 0.35
N VAL A 53 -10.35 1.41 0.34
CA VAL A 53 -10.18 2.84 0.68
C VAL A 53 -10.02 3.65 -0.61
N PRO A 54 -10.98 4.51 -0.98
CA PRO A 54 -10.84 5.39 -2.13
C PRO A 54 -9.66 6.35 -1.96
N LEU A 55 -8.87 6.51 -3.02
CA LEU A 55 -7.85 7.53 -3.10
C LEU A 55 -8.51 8.90 -3.32
N GLY A 56 -8.05 9.90 -2.57
CA GLY A 56 -8.53 11.27 -2.62
C GLY A 56 -7.78 12.14 -3.64
N PRO A 57 -8.22 13.41 -3.83
CA PRO A 57 -7.63 14.32 -4.82
C PRO A 57 -6.17 14.73 -4.51
N ASN A 58 -5.72 14.53 -3.27
CA ASN A 58 -4.35 14.81 -2.85
C ASN A 58 -3.44 13.58 -2.94
N ASP A 59 -3.97 12.41 -3.29
CA ASP A 59 -3.18 11.21 -3.52
C ASP A 59 -2.62 11.22 -4.94
N PRO A 60 -1.44 10.62 -5.17
CA PRO A 60 -0.77 10.68 -6.47
C PRO A 60 -1.42 9.80 -7.55
N LEU A 61 -2.37 8.94 -7.17
CA LEU A 61 -3.04 7.97 -8.04
C LEU A 61 -4.56 8.02 -7.86
N VAL A 62 -5.30 7.40 -8.78
CA VAL A 62 -6.75 7.20 -8.70
C VAL A 62 -7.08 5.75 -8.39
N GLY A 63 -8.27 5.50 -7.83
CA GLY A 63 -8.77 4.16 -7.53
C GLY A 63 -8.96 3.92 -6.04
N SER A 64 -8.68 2.71 -5.58
CA SER A 64 -8.81 2.33 -4.17
C SER A 64 -7.69 1.42 -3.71
N ILE A 65 -7.27 1.58 -2.45
CA ILE A 65 -6.38 0.66 -1.76
C ILE A 65 -7.21 -0.50 -1.22
N LEU A 66 -6.75 -1.74 -1.40
CA LEU A 66 -7.37 -2.95 -0.89
C LEU A 66 -6.64 -3.37 0.39
N ALA A 67 -7.20 -3.06 1.55
CA ALA A 67 -6.59 -3.36 2.85
C ALA A 67 -6.53 -4.86 3.19
N ASP A 68 -7.25 -5.68 2.43
CA ASP A 68 -7.32 -7.14 2.53
C ASP A 68 -6.36 -7.86 1.55
N ASP A 69 -5.80 -7.17 0.56
CA ASP A 69 -4.80 -7.69 -0.38
C ASP A 69 -3.39 -7.23 0.05
N ILE A 70 -2.88 -7.86 1.12
CA ILE A 70 -1.58 -7.56 1.71
C ILE A 70 -0.54 -8.58 1.26
N VAL A 71 0.59 -8.10 0.75
CA VAL A 71 1.74 -8.90 0.34
C VAL A 71 3.02 -8.43 1.01
N GLN A 72 4.05 -9.26 0.93
CA GLN A 72 5.41 -8.90 1.29
C GLN A 72 6.20 -8.58 0.03
N LEU A 73 6.93 -7.45 0.03
CA LEU A 73 7.85 -7.06 -1.05
C LEU A 73 9.27 -7.00 -0.50
N PHE A 74 10.25 -7.41 -1.29
CA PHE A 74 11.68 -7.44 -0.97
C PHE A 74 12.38 -6.13 -1.37
N ASP A 75 13.55 -5.85 -0.80
CA ASP A 75 14.26 -4.60 -1.08
C ASP A 75 14.78 -4.51 -2.51
N ASP A 76 15.26 -5.60 -3.09
CA ASP A 76 15.66 -5.68 -4.50
C ASP A 76 14.47 -5.41 -5.45
N GLU A 77 13.30 -5.95 -5.13
CA GLU A 77 12.04 -5.66 -5.84
C GLU A 77 11.67 -4.17 -5.76
N LEU A 78 11.80 -3.55 -4.59
CA LEU A 78 11.52 -2.13 -4.38
C LEU A 78 12.54 -1.22 -5.09
N GLU A 79 13.81 -1.61 -5.12
CA GLU A 79 14.89 -0.89 -5.81
C GLU A 79 14.70 -0.91 -7.33
N ALA A 80 14.21 -2.02 -7.88
CA ALA A 80 13.85 -2.15 -9.29
C ALA A 80 12.51 -1.47 -9.64
N SER A 81 11.68 -1.17 -8.64
CA SER A 81 10.33 -0.63 -8.83
C SER A 81 10.33 0.88 -9.10
N ARG A 82 9.36 1.33 -9.88
CA ARG A 82 9.10 2.77 -10.08
C ARG A 82 8.31 3.33 -8.89
N SER A 83 8.71 4.51 -8.40
CA SER A 83 7.95 5.24 -7.38
C SER A 83 6.61 5.75 -7.93
N GLY A 84 5.54 5.55 -7.17
CA GLY A 84 4.20 6.09 -7.41
C GLY A 84 3.87 7.30 -6.53
N GLY A 85 4.83 7.86 -5.79
CA GLY A 85 4.61 8.93 -4.81
C GLY A 85 4.25 8.39 -3.43
N ALA A 86 3.55 9.20 -2.63
CA ALA A 86 3.12 8.83 -1.28
C ALA A 86 1.68 9.28 -1.03
N LEU A 87 0.96 8.51 -0.23
CA LEU A 87 -0.39 8.85 0.20
C LEU A 87 -0.44 10.14 1.02
N SER A 88 -1.55 10.86 0.88
CA SER A 88 -1.92 11.95 1.76
C SER A 88 -2.15 11.46 3.20
N PRO A 89 -1.93 12.31 4.22
CA PRO A 89 -2.17 11.94 5.61
C PRO A 89 -3.61 11.49 5.89
N SER A 90 -4.60 12.12 5.24
CA SER A 90 -6.01 11.73 5.37
C SER A 90 -6.26 10.30 4.90
N THR A 91 -5.70 9.92 3.76
CA THR A 91 -5.85 8.56 3.22
C THR A 91 -5.13 7.53 4.08
N ILE A 92 -4.00 7.88 4.70
CA ILE A 92 -3.32 7.01 5.67
C ILE A 92 -4.23 6.74 6.88
N VAL A 93 -4.96 7.72 7.39
CA VAL A 93 -5.89 7.52 8.53
C VAL A 93 -7.01 6.56 8.15
N GLU A 94 -7.61 6.71 6.98
CA GLU A 94 -8.67 5.80 6.51
C GLU A 94 -8.11 4.39 6.24
N LEU A 95 -6.90 4.29 5.69
CA LEU A 95 -6.20 3.02 5.52
C LEU A 95 -5.95 2.30 6.86
N ASN A 96 -5.63 3.02 7.93
CA ASN A 96 -5.48 2.42 9.25
C ASN A 96 -6.77 1.76 9.73
N LYS A 97 -7.91 2.43 9.55
CA LYS A 97 -9.23 1.89 9.92
C LYS A 97 -9.58 0.68 9.08
N ALA A 98 -9.35 0.75 7.76
CA ALA A 98 -9.61 -0.36 6.85
C ALA A 98 -8.73 -1.59 7.14
N LEU A 99 -7.46 -1.39 7.49
CA LEU A 99 -6.56 -2.47 7.93
C LEU A 99 -7.04 -3.10 9.24
N ALA A 100 -7.52 -2.29 10.19
CA ALA A 100 -8.10 -2.80 11.43
C ALA A 100 -9.35 -3.66 11.15
N ILE A 101 -10.22 -3.22 10.25
CA ILE A 101 -11.40 -4.00 9.82
C ILE A 101 -10.96 -5.30 9.12
N ALA A 102 -10.02 -5.23 8.17
CA ALA A 102 -9.55 -6.39 7.41
C ALA A 102 -8.94 -7.48 8.30
N LEU A 103 -8.27 -7.08 9.38
CA LEU A 103 -7.56 -7.97 10.29
C LEU A 103 -8.30 -8.21 11.62
N ALA A 104 -9.57 -7.78 11.72
CA ALA A 104 -10.41 -7.89 12.92
C ALA A 104 -9.75 -7.35 14.20
N LEU A 105 -9.08 -6.20 14.09
CA LEU A 105 -8.47 -5.51 15.22
C LEU A 105 -9.50 -4.61 15.93
N PRO A 106 -9.39 -4.44 17.26
CA PRO A 106 -10.31 -3.62 18.05
C PRO A 106 -10.23 -2.12 17.73
#